data_AF-A0A522E6R5-F1
#
_entry.id   AF-A0A522E6R5-F1
#
_cell.length_a   1.000
_cell.length_b   1.000
_cell.length_c   1.000
_cell.angle_alpha   90.00
_cell.angle_beta   90.00
_cell.angle_gamma   90.00
#
_symmetry.space_group_name_H-M   'P 1'
#
loop_
_entity.id
_entity.type
_entity.pdbx_description
1 polymer ?
#
loop_
_entity_poly.entity_id
_entity_poly.type
_entity_poly.pdbx_seq_one_letter_code
_entity_poly.pdbx_strand_id
1 'polypeptide(L)'
;MESEKPDIEHEPKPHDVSQEFLRMDVFEFEDFLRTLRNEPALSITIDWKDVPTARRLKAFLEDSRAKMRGQKRTATIRATESQYYQELNVFASGVKREIVEEK
;
A
#
# COMPACT_ATOMS: atom_id res chain seq x y z
N MET A 1 38.80 17.32 -15.09
CA MET A 1 38.28 16.26 -14.20
C MET A 1 36.77 16.43 -14.23
N GLU A 2 36.11 15.60 -15.05
CA GLU A 2 34.65 15.57 -15.11
C GLU A 2 34.14 14.92 -13.83
N SER A 3 33.24 15.61 -13.13
CA SER A 3 32.56 15.06 -11.98
C SER A 3 31.47 14.11 -12.48
N GLU A 4 31.68 12.81 -12.31
CA GLU A 4 30.66 11.79 -12.50
C GLU A 4 29.44 12.12 -11.62
N LYS A 5 28.30 12.35 -12.25
CA LYS A 5 27.01 12.44 -11.55
C LYS A 5 26.66 11.02 -11.09
N PRO A 6 26.24 10.80 -9.84
CA PRO A 6 25.71 9.49 -9.46
C PRO A 6 24.48 9.20 -10.32
N ASP A 7 24.52 8.09 -11.04
CA ASP A 7 23.36 7.47 -11.69
C ASP A 7 22.35 7.17 -10.57
N ILE A 8 21.42 8.09 -10.37
CA ILE A 8 20.26 7.85 -9.52
C ILE A 8 19.39 6.89 -10.34
N GLU A 9 19.62 5.59 -10.16
CA GLU A 9 18.70 4.56 -10.62
C GLU A 9 17.33 4.89 -10.05
N HIS A 10 16.48 5.53 -10.84
CA HIS A 10 15.11 5.84 -10.46
C HIS A 10 14.38 4.50 -10.34
N GLU A 11 14.22 4.01 -9.10
CA GLU A 11 13.31 2.90 -8.82
C GLU A 11 11.96 3.21 -9.48
N PRO A 12 11.37 2.27 -10.24
CA PRO A 12 10.13 2.51 -10.95
C PRO A 12 9.06 2.94 -9.94
N LYS A 13 8.40 4.07 -10.23
CA LYS A 13 7.32 4.58 -9.39
C LYS A 13 6.25 3.48 -9.24
N PRO A 14 5.83 3.13 -8.02
CA PRO A 14 4.80 2.13 -7.82
C PRO A 14 3.50 2.50 -8.54
N HIS A 15 2.86 1.51 -9.15
CA HIS A 15 1.54 1.67 -9.74
C HIS A 15 0.49 1.82 -8.62
N ASP A 16 -0.23 2.93 -8.65
CA ASP A 16 -1.22 3.27 -7.62
C ASP A 16 -2.55 2.58 -7.92
N VAL A 17 -3.02 1.77 -6.97
CA VAL A 17 -4.29 1.01 -7.07
C VAL A 17 -5.30 1.39 -5.99
N SER A 18 -5.16 2.59 -5.43
CA SER A 18 -5.98 3.07 -4.31
C SER A 18 -7.47 3.18 -4.65
N GLN A 19 -7.79 3.61 -5.87
CA GLN A 19 -9.18 3.78 -6.30
C GLN A 19 -9.87 2.43 -6.48
N GLU A 20 -9.19 1.47 -7.10
CA GLU A 20 -9.67 0.12 -7.31
C GLU A 20 -9.87 -0.57 -5.96
N PHE A 21 -8.93 -0.40 -5.03
CA PHE A 21 -9.06 -0.91 -3.66
C PHE A 21 -10.31 -0.38 -2.95
N LEU A 22 -10.65 0.90 -3.10
CA LEU A 22 -11.81 1.48 -2.42
C LEU A 22 -13.16 1.13 -3.07
N ARG A 23 -13.17 0.86 -4.39
CA ARG A 23 -14.39 0.64 -5.17
C ARG A 23 -14.77 -0.84 -5.30
N MET A 24 -13.77 -1.71 -5.45
CA MET A 24 -13.97 -3.14 -5.68
C MET A 24 -14.18 -3.89 -4.37
N ASP A 25 -14.98 -4.95 -4.43
CA ASP A 25 -15.01 -5.94 -3.36
C ASP A 25 -13.68 -6.72 -3.29
N VAL A 26 -13.58 -7.62 -2.30
CA VAL A 26 -12.34 -8.38 -2.07
C VAL A 26 -11.99 -9.29 -3.25
N PHE A 27 -12.97 -9.98 -3.82
CA PHE A 27 -12.73 -10.94 -4.91
C PHE A 27 -12.42 -10.22 -6.22
N GLU A 28 -13.18 -9.16 -6.53
CA GLU A 28 -12.92 -8.30 -7.68
C GLU A 28 -11.52 -7.69 -7.62
N PHE A 29 -11.12 -7.19 -6.44
CA PHE A 29 -9.81 -6.60 -6.26
C PHE A 29 -8.69 -7.64 -6.37
N GLU A 30 -8.88 -8.84 -5.82
CA GLU A 30 -7.93 -9.93 -5.99
C GLU A 30 -7.74 -10.31 -7.46
N ASP A 31 -8.83 -10.41 -8.23
CA ASP A 31 -8.76 -10.70 -9.66
C ASP A 31 -8.11 -9.55 -10.45
N PHE A 32 -8.39 -8.30 -10.10
CA PHE A 32 -7.70 -7.13 -10.64
C PHE A 32 -6.19 -7.19 -10.40
N LEU A 33 -5.75 -7.51 -9.18
CA LEU A 33 -4.32 -7.68 -8.86
C LEU A 33 -3.65 -8.78 -9.70
N ARG A 34 -4.41 -9.78 -10.19
CA ARG A 34 -3.86 -10.80 -11.10
C ARG A 34 -3.54 -10.23 -12.47
N THR A 35 -4.22 -9.18 -12.91
CA THR A 35 -3.90 -8.50 -14.18
C THR A 35 -2.59 -7.70 -14.07
N LEU A 36 -2.25 -7.23 -12.87
CA LEU A 36 -1.05 -6.43 -12.58
C LEU A 36 0.15 -7.28 -12.11
N ARG A 37 0.20 -8.57 -12.43
CA ARG A 37 1.27 -9.48 -11.96
C ARG A 37 2.67 -9.12 -12.47
N ASN A 38 2.74 -8.40 -13.58
CA ASN A 38 3.99 -7.98 -14.21
C ASN A 38 4.47 -6.61 -13.71
N GLU A 39 3.65 -5.90 -12.94
CA GLU A 39 4.06 -4.64 -12.34
C GLU A 39 5.09 -4.90 -11.24
N PRO A 40 6.26 -4.23 -11.26
CA PRO A 40 7.31 -4.47 -10.29
C PRO A 40 6.95 -3.95 -8.89
N ALA A 41 6.11 -2.92 -8.82
CA ALA A 41 5.72 -2.29 -7.56
C ALA A 41 4.28 -1.77 -7.60
N LEU A 42 3.51 -2.03 -6.55
CA LEU A 42 2.15 -1.50 -6.35
C LEU A 42 2.10 -0.67 -5.06
N SER A 43 1.27 0.37 -5.05
CA SER A 43 1.03 1.20 -3.86
C SER A 43 -0.45 1.45 -3.63
N ILE A 44 -0.82 1.58 -2.36
CA ILE A 44 -2.15 2.02 -1.93
C ILE A 44 -2.00 3.14 -0.90
N THR A 45 -2.71 4.24 -1.09
CA THR A 45 -2.82 5.35 -0.15
C THR A 45 -4.30 5.69 0.02
N ILE A 46 -4.84 5.49 1.22
CA ILE A 46 -6.25 5.73 1.52
C ILE A 46 -6.41 6.54 2.79
N ASP A 47 -7.55 7.20 2.94
CA ASP A 47 -7.97 7.75 4.22
C ASP A 47 -8.59 6.63 5.08
N TRP A 48 -8.47 6.75 6.40
CA TRP A 48 -9.11 5.81 7.32
C TRP A 48 -10.63 5.84 7.12
N LYS A 49 -11.20 4.67 6.84
CA LYS A 49 -12.65 4.47 6.67
C LYS A 49 -13.23 3.67 7.82
N ASP A 50 -12.74 2.44 8.00
CA ASP A 50 -13.17 1.51 9.03
C ASP A 50 -12.10 0.42 9.27
N VAL A 51 -12.25 -0.33 10.37
CA VAL A 51 -11.32 -1.41 10.75
C VAL A 51 -11.24 -2.52 9.67
N PRO A 52 -12.36 -3.01 9.08
CA PRO A 52 -12.28 -4.00 8.00
C PRO A 52 -11.43 -3.54 6.80
N THR A 53 -11.58 -2.30 6.37
CA THR A 53 -10.81 -1.70 5.26
C THR A 53 -9.32 -1.65 5.61
N ALA A 54 -8.98 -1.25 6.84
CA ALA A 54 -7.60 -1.25 7.33
C ALA A 54 -6.99 -2.67 7.34
N ARG A 55 -7.75 -3.69 7.79
CA ARG A 55 -7.31 -5.10 7.78
C ARG A 55 -7.10 -5.63 6.37
N ARG A 56 -7.97 -5.27 5.44
CA ARG A 56 -7.81 -5.62 4.02
C ARG A 56 -6.54 -5.01 3.43
N LEU A 57 -6.17 -3.81 3.86
CA LEU A 57 -4.92 -3.17 3.43
C LEU A 57 -3.68 -3.90 3.96
N LYS A 58 -3.73 -4.34 5.22
CA LYS A 58 -2.72 -5.24 5.78
C LYS A 58 -2.58 -6.52 4.94
N ALA A 59 -3.69 -7.17 4.59
CA ALA A 59 -3.65 -8.38 3.77
C ALA A 59 -2.99 -8.15 2.38
N PHE A 60 -3.22 -6.98 1.78
CA PHE A 60 -2.55 -6.59 0.53
C PHE A 60 -1.01 -6.55 0.67
N LEU A 61 -0.48 -6.03 1.77
CA LEU A 61 0.96 -6.01 2.07
C LEU A 61 1.53 -7.40 2.38
N GLU A 62 0.75 -8.23 3.06
CA GLU A 62 1.21 -9.54 3.54
C GLU A 62 1.13 -10.65 2.48
N ASP A 63 0.56 -10.37 1.31
CA ASP A 63 0.40 -11.33 0.21
C ASP A 63 1.73 -12.00 -0.17
N SER A 64 1.89 -13.25 0.25
CA SER A 64 3.08 -14.06 0.01
C SER A 64 3.29 -14.33 -1.49
N ARG A 65 2.21 -14.35 -2.29
CA ARG A 65 2.31 -14.58 -3.73
C ARG A 65 2.99 -13.41 -4.44
N ALA A 66 2.76 -12.18 -3.97
CA ALA A 66 3.46 -11.01 -4.48
C ALA A 66 4.94 -11.03 -4.11
N LYS A 67 5.24 -11.36 -2.85
CA LYS A 67 6.63 -11.48 -2.34
C LYS A 67 7.43 -12.52 -3.11
N MET A 68 6.86 -13.70 -3.36
CA MET A 68 7.50 -14.77 -4.14
C MET A 68 7.82 -14.36 -5.59
N ARG A 69 7.06 -13.42 -6.15
CA ARG A 69 7.29 -12.88 -7.51
C ARG A 69 8.24 -11.69 -7.53
N GLY A 70 8.68 -11.21 -6.36
CA GLY A 70 9.47 -9.98 -6.24
C GLY A 70 8.68 -8.69 -6.45
N GLN A 71 7.33 -8.74 -6.46
CA GLN A 71 6.52 -7.53 -6.56
C GLN A 71 6.53 -6.77 -5.22
N LYS A 72 7.07 -5.55 -5.23
CA LYS A 72 7.07 -4.67 -4.05
C LYS A 72 5.66 -4.14 -3.81
N ARG A 73 5.19 -4.14 -2.56
CA ARG A 73 3.90 -3.57 -2.17
C ARG A 73 4.08 -2.59 -1.03
N THR A 74 3.47 -1.43 -1.16
CA THR A 74 3.45 -0.40 -0.13
C THR A 74 2.03 0.05 0.15
N ALA A 75 1.77 0.40 1.41
CA ALA A 75 0.46 0.85 1.82
C ALA A 75 0.58 1.96 2.84
N THR A 76 -0.23 2.99 2.68
CA THR A 76 -0.31 4.15 3.56
C THR A 76 -1.77 4.40 3.91
N ILE A 77 -2.05 4.63 5.20
CA ILE A 77 -3.35 5.09 5.67
C ILE A 77 -3.19 6.47 6.31
N ARG A 78 -4.04 7.42 5.91
CA ARG A 78 -4.20 8.67 6.63
C ARG A 78 -5.15 8.45 7.80
N ALA A 79 -4.63 8.53 9.02
CA ALA A 79 -5.37 8.21 10.24
C ALA A 79 -5.07 9.17 11.39
N THR A 80 -6.12 9.54 12.12
CA THR A 80 -6.01 10.25 13.40
C THR A 80 -5.34 9.34 14.44
N GLU A 81 -4.97 9.92 15.58
CA GLU A 81 -4.38 9.14 16.67
C GLU A 81 -5.38 8.13 17.26
N SER A 82 -6.63 8.57 17.46
CA SER A 82 -7.72 7.69 17.89
C SER A 82 -7.94 6.51 16.94
N GLN A 83 -7.90 6.72 15.62
CA GLN A 83 -8.03 5.67 14.61
C GLN A 83 -6.84 4.71 14.59
N TYR A 84 -5.62 5.23 14.78
CA TYR A 84 -4.42 4.40 14.89
C TYR A 84 -4.53 3.35 16.01
N TYR A 85 -5.04 3.76 17.18
CA TYR A 85 -5.22 2.87 18.32
C TYR A 85 -6.35 1.85 18.14
N GLN A 86 -7.29 2.06 17.20
CA GLN A 86 -8.37 1.08 16.96
C GLN A 86 -7.86 -0.22 16.33
N GLU A 87 -6.77 -0.18 15.55
CA GLU A 87 -6.22 -1.36 14.90
C GLU A 87 -4.69 -1.27 14.77
N LEU A 88 -4.00 -1.30 15.91
CA LEU A 88 -2.53 -1.28 15.98
C LEU A 88 -1.88 -2.39 15.15
N ASN A 89 -2.56 -3.52 14.98
CA ASN A 89 -2.05 -4.66 14.24
C ASN A 89 -1.83 -4.37 12.75
N VAL A 90 -2.65 -3.48 12.16
CA VAL A 90 -2.48 -3.04 10.77
C VAL A 90 -1.21 -2.22 10.61
N PHE A 91 -0.93 -1.31 11.53
CA PHE A 91 0.28 -0.50 11.46
C PHE A 91 1.54 -1.32 11.77
N ALA A 92 1.44 -2.28 12.70
CA ALA A 92 2.52 -3.22 12.99
C ALA A 92 2.90 -4.10 11.77
N SER A 93 2.02 -4.27 10.79
CA SER A 93 2.32 -5.03 9.56
C SER A 93 3.10 -4.23 8.51
N GLY A 94 3.51 -3.00 8.82
CA GLY A 94 4.25 -2.13 7.91
C GLY A 94 3.38 -1.19 7.06
N VAL A 95 2.07 -1.12 7.33
CA VAL A 95 1.24 -0.04 6.79
C VAL A 95 1.72 1.28 7.37
N LYS A 96 2.12 2.21 6.50
CA LYS A 96 2.56 3.54 6.91
C LYS A 96 1.35 4.36 7.37
N ARG A 97 1.56 5.20 8.38
CA ARG A 97 0.57 6.16 8.84
C ARG A 97 0.96 7.56 8.39
N GLU A 98 0.02 8.26 7.76
CA GLU A 98 0.05 9.72 7.65
C GLU A 98 -0.89 10.28 8.73
N ILE A 99 -0.35 11.10 9.63
CA ILE A 99 -1.15 11.67 10.73
C ILE A 99 -2.04 12.77 10.14
N VAL A 100 -3.34 12.67 10.39
CA VAL A 100 -4.31 13.74 10.13
C VAL A 100 -4.83 14.25 11.46
N GLU A 101 -4.89 15.58 11.61
CA GLU A 101 -5.44 16.22 12.81
C GLU A 101 -6.96 16.06 12.83
N GLU A 102 -7.54 15.80 14.02
CA GLU A 102 -8.99 15.88 14.20
C GLU A 102 -9.41 17.35 14.06
N LYS A 103 -10.29 17.64 13.10
CA LYS A 103 -10.88 18.97 12.90
C LYS A 103 -12.08 19.18 13.81
#